data_AF-A0A8J2HDK4-F1
#
_entry.id   AF-A0A8J2HDK4-F1
#
_cell.length_a   1.000
_cell.length_b   1.000
_cell.length_c   1.000
_cell.angle_alpha   90.00
_cell.angle_beta   90.00
_cell.angle_gamma   90.00
#
_symmetry.space_group_name_H-M   'P 1'
#
loop_
_entity.id
_entity.type
_entity.pdbx_description
1 polymer ?
#
loop_
_entity_poly.entity_id
_entity_poly.type
_entity_poly.pdbx_seq_one_letter_code
_entity_poly.pdbx_strand_id
1 'polypeptide(L)'
;MYSQMLNEKLRLFLLSRDILTAFIAAIIIIPRILCHDAGSIEYSLIKKRNICRSPIAEAVFADYIAKNNLTDKWEVDSAALIGYHTGKSPDSRAMSTLKDKGIKNYSHRARPITKDDFNKYDWIFGMDDDNISELNRLKPSGSKAKVELLGSYDPSGEIIIRDPYYDSNSAGFVKAYEQCKKRVLMVCLGNTCRSTMAEAIFDDYITKMGLKNNWEVNSAGLRGYHAGQTPDERALVTLRGRGIVNYSHKARVITKNDFYSHNWIFGMDQYNIEQLEKIKPECSNAKIELLGSYNPNGDIIIEDPFPDKDCRGFVKAFEQSNCSIKNFLELHSKK
;
A
#
# COMPACT_ATOMS: atom_id res chain seq x y z
N MET A 1 18.56 -1.01 13.42
CA MET A 1 19.48 -0.84 12.28
C MET A 1 18.95 -1.73 11.17
N TYR A 2 18.32 -1.27 10.08
CA TYR A 2 17.77 0.06 9.73
C TYR A 2 16.24 -0.15 9.53
N SER A 3 15.34 0.82 9.69
CA SER A 3 15.33 2.15 9.06
C SER A 3 15.48 2.13 7.54
N GLN A 4 14.84 1.17 6.86
CA GLN A 4 14.67 1.27 5.42
C GLN A 4 13.27 0.81 5.05
N MET A 5 12.36 1.73 4.76
CA MET A 5 12.41 2.50 3.50
C MET A 5 11.03 3.05 3.10
N LEU A 6 9.94 2.61 3.75
CA LEU A 6 8.61 3.15 3.42
C LEU A 6 7.55 3.14 4.53
N ASN A 7 7.58 2.14 5.43
CA ASN A 7 6.81 2.25 6.67
C ASN A 7 7.31 3.43 7.53
N GLU A 8 8.51 3.95 7.26
CA GLU A 8 9.18 4.93 8.12
C GLU A 8 8.84 6.39 7.83
N LYS A 9 8.54 6.81 6.59
CA LYS A 9 8.11 8.21 6.36
C LYS A 9 6.77 8.49 7.04
N LEU A 10 5.78 7.62 6.84
CA LEU A 10 4.47 7.76 7.49
C LEU A 10 4.54 7.50 9.01
N ARG A 11 5.40 6.57 9.47
CA ARG A 11 5.57 6.33 10.92
C ARG A 11 6.40 7.38 11.65
N LEU A 12 7.39 8.01 11.00
CA LEU A 12 8.07 9.19 11.54
C LEU A 12 7.12 10.40 11.54
N PHE A 13 6.29 10.56 10.51
CA PHE A 13 5.17 11.50 10.53
C PHE A 13 4.25 11.25 11.75
N LEU A 14 3.89 9.99 12.04
CA LEU A 14 3.01 9.64 13.16
C LEU A 14 3.69 9.64 14.56
N LEU A 15 5.02 9.53 14.67
CA LEU A 15 5.74 9.26 15.94
C LEU A 15 7.03 10.07 16.20
N SER A 16 7.57 10.87 15.27
CA SER A 16 8.99 11.32 15.36
C SER A 16 9.30 12.53 16.25
N ARG A 17 8.33 13.13 16.95
CA ARG A 17 8.58 14.35 17.75
C ARG A 17 7.93 14.31 19.11
N ASP A 18 8.74 13.98 20.11
CA ASP A 18 8.51 14.28 21.53
C ASP A 18 8.49 15.80 21.76
N ILE A 19 7.36 16.45 21.46
CA ILE A 19 6.99 17.76 21.99
C ILE A 19 5.50 17.70 22.31
N LEU A 20 5.10 18.17 23.49
CA LEU A 20 3.68 18.33 23.83
C LEU A 20 3.01 19.32 22.87
N THR A 21 2.25 18.84 21.87
CA THR A 21 1.03 19.50 21.32
C THR A 21 0.32 18.61 20.29
N ALA A 22 -0.95 18.93 20.00
CA ALA A 22 -1.89 18.14 19.20
C ALA A 22 -1.42 17.85 17.75
N PHE A 23 -1.80 16.68 17.21
CA PHE A 23 -1.67 16.35 15.79
C PHE A 23 -3.04 16.35 15.11
N ILE A 24 -3.14 17.07 14.00
CA ILE A 24 -4.36 17.17 13.21
C ILE A 24 -3.98 17.04 11.73
N ALA A 25 -4.53 16.07 10.97
CA ALA A 25 -4.20 15.86 9.55
C ALA A 25 -5.39 16.12 8.61
N ALA A 26 -5.16 16.67 7.42
CA ALA A 26 -6.20 16.79 6.39
C ALA A 26 -5.73 16.27 5.02
N ILE A 27 -6.67 15.75 4.24
CA ILE A 27 -6.42 15.15 2.92
C ILE A 27 -7.27 15.89 1.87
N ILE A 28 -6.67 16.71 0.98
CA ILE A 28 -7.37 17.77 0.22
C ILE A 28 -6.97 17.84 -1.29
N ILE A 29 -7.96 17.95 -2.20
CA ILE A 29 -7.86 17.75 -3.69
C ILE A 29 -8.24 18.95 -4.61
N ILE A 30 -7.82 19.13 -5.89
CA ILE A 30 -7.74 18.22 -7.08
C ILE A 30 -6.95 18.92 -8.28
N PRO A 31 -6.54 18.25 -9.40
CA PRO A 31 -5.75 18.82 -10.53
C PRO A 31 -6.55 19.71 -11.51
N ARG A 32 -5.89 20.34 -12.49
CA ARG A 32 -6.47 21.42 -13.34
C ARG A 32 -6.40 21.20 -14.86
N ILE A 33 -5.19 21.18 -15.42
CA ILE A 33 -4.91 21.60 -16.83
C ILE A 33 -5.09 20.45 -17.86
N LEU A 34 -5.24 20.68 -19.17
CA LEU A 34 -5.40 21.87 -20.02
C LEU A 34 -6.71 21.76 -20.87
N CYS A 35 -7.01 22.75 -21.73
CA CYS A 35 -7.84 22.61 -22.94
C CYS A 35 -7.32 23.59 -24.03
N HIS A 36 -7.08 23.10 -25.24
CA HIS A 36 -7.19 23.94 -26.43
C HIS A 36 -8.65 23.85 -26.94
N ASP A 37 -9.17 25.01 -27.29
CA ASP A 37 -10.36 25.31 -28.10
C ASP A 37 -11.78 25.07 -27.53
N ALA A 38 -12.48 26.22 -27.41
CA ALA A 38 -13.92 26.48 -27.54
C ALA A 38 -14.95 25.52 -26.91
N GLY A 39 -15.30 25.77 -25.63
CA GLY A 39 -16.49 25.21 -24.96
C GLY A 39 -16.56 25.52 -23.46
N SER A 40 -15.86 26.58 -23.03
CA SER A 40 -14.86 26.45 -21.97
C SER A 40 -15.28 26.91 -20.56
N ILE A 41 -16.58 27.05 -20.28
CA ILE A 41 -17.06 27.44 -18.94
C ILE A 41 -17.57 26.23 -18.15
N GLU A 42 -18.52 25.46 -18.68
CA GLU A 42 -19.18 24.39 -17.93
C GLU A 42 -18.22 23.21 -17.62
N TYR A 43 -17.41 22.80 -18.60
CA TYR A 43 -16.35 21.79 -18.42
C TYR A 43 -15.19 22.23 -17.51
N SER A 44 -14.98 23.54 -17.33
CA SER A 44 -13.93 24.11 -16.47
C SER A 44 -14.31 24.06 -14.98
N LEU A 45 -15.61 24.17 -14.67
CA LEU A 45 -16.14 24.24 -13.31
C LEU A 45 -16.24 22.87 -12.62
N ILE A 46 -16.27 21.79 -13.40
CA ILE A 46 -16.57 20.42 -12.93
C ILE A 46 -15.36 19.72 -12.28
N LYS A 47 -14.13 20.13 -12.59
CA LYS A 47 -12.86 19.49 -12.17
C LYS A 47 -12.43 19.84 -10.74
N LYS A 48 -13.32 19.94 -9.75
CA LYS A 48 -12.99 20.41 -8.37
C LYS A 48 -13.88 19.75 -7.31
N ARG A 49 -13.60 18.50 -6.95
CA ARG A 49 -14.59 17.58 -6.37
C ARG A 49 -14.13 16.81 -5.12
N ASN A 50 -14.58 17.24 -3.93
CA ASN A 50 -14.52 16.39 -2.73
C ASN A 50 -15.65 15.35 -2.77
N ILE A 51 -15.57 14.39 -3.69
CA ILE A 51 -16.48 13.24 -3.74
C ILE A 51 -15.82 11.92 -4.19
N CYS A 52 -14.60 11.92 -4.72
CA CYS A 52 -13.98 10.71 -5.31
C CYS A 52 -12.74 10.21 -4.54
N ARG A 53 -11.55 10.72 -4.86
CA ARG A 53 -10.27 10.22 -4.32
C ARG A 53 -10.08 10.46 -2.83
N SER A 54 -10.23 11.70 -2.37
CA SER A 54 -9.94 12.02 -0.97
C SER A 54 -10.98 11.50 0.01
N PRO A 55 -12.29 11.32 -0.32
CA PRO A 55 -13.17 10.56 0.55
C PRO A 55 -12.75 9.11 0.74
N ILE A 56 -12.16 8.48 -0.27
CA ILE A 56 -11.57 7.14 -0.12
C ILE A 56 -10.36 7.19 0.82
N ALA A 57 -9.44 8.12 0.60
CA ALA A 57 -8.23 8.26 1.42
C ALA A 57 -8.56 8.62 2.88
N GLU A 58 -9.45 9.58 3.13
CA GLU A 58 -9.98 9.94 4.45
C GLU A 58 -10.63 8.74 5.14
N ALA A 59 -11.51 8.02 4.46
CA ALA A 59 -12.18 6.85 5.01
C ALA A 59 -11.19 5.74 5.40
N VAL A 60 -10.17 5.47 4.57
CA VAL A 60 -9.10 4.51 4.87
C VAL A 60 -8.24 4.96 6.05
N PHE A 61 -7.92 6.25 6.13
CA PHE A 61 -7.11 6.81 7.22
C PHE A 61 -7.88 6.81 8.54
N ALA A 62 -9.17 7.18 8.52
CA ALA A 62 -10.06 7.14 9.67
C ALA A 62 -10.29 5.71 10.19
N ASP A 63 -10.50 4.75 9.28
CA ASP A 63 -10.61 3.32 9.60
C ASP A 63 -9.31 2.79 10.23
N TYR A 64 -8.13 3.21 9.74
CA TYR A 64 -6.84 2.89 10.36
C TYR A 64 -6.71 3.48 11.77
N ILE A 65 -7.03 4.78 11.94
CA ILE A 65 -6.96 5.48 13.23
C ILE A 65 -7.85 4.79 14.27
N ALA A 66 -9.09 4.46 13.89
CA ALA A 66 -10.05 3.78 14.76
C ALA A 66 -9.57 2.36 15.15
N LYS A 67 -9.14 1.55 14.18
CA LYS A 67 -8.69 0.16 14.42
C LYS A 67 -7.43 0.05 15.30
N ASN A 68 -6.61 1.10 15.35
CA ASN A 68 -5.38 1.15 16.13
C ASN A 68 -5.50 1.99 17.41
N ASN A 69 -6.71 2.44 17.79
CA ASN A 69 -6.97 3.27 18.97
C ASN A 69 -6.13 4.58 19.00
N LEU A 70 -6.02 5.24 17.84
CA LEU A 70 -5.24 6.47 17.66
C LEU A 70 -6.10 7.76 17.66
N THR A 71 -7.40 7.65 17.94
CA THR A 71 -8.38 8.74 17.86
C THR A 71 -8.04 9.95 18.73
N ASP A 72 -7.46 9.72 19.91
CA ASP A 72 -7.07 10.80 20.84
C ASP A 72 -5.83 11.57 20.38
N LYS A 73 -5.18 11.08 19.32
CA LYS A 73 -3.93 11.62 18.76
C LYS A 73 -4.10 12.15 17.33
N TRP A 74 -5.07 11.63 16.56
CA TRP A 74 -5.21 11.91 15.13
C TRP A 74 -6.65 12.26 14.77
N GLU A 75 -6.84 13.52 14.37
CA GLU A 75 -8.00 13.93 13.57
C GLU A 75 -7.68 13.77 12.08
N VAL A 76 -8.64 13.31 11.28
CA VAL A 76 -8.57 13.30 9.81
C VAL A 76 -9.87 13.82 9.20
N ASP A 77 -9.75 14.59 8.12
CA ASP A 77 -10.85 15.24 7.42
C ASP A 77 -10.46 15.43 5.94
N SER A 78 -11.44 15.73 5.09
CA SER A 78 -11.23 16.00 3.68
C SER A 78 -11.94 17.26 3.18
N ALA A 79 -11.27 17.99 2.27
CA ALA A 79 -11.83 19.16 1.61
C ALA A 79 -11.44 19.21 0.12
N ALA A 80 -11.96 20.19 -0.62
CA ALA A 80 -11.56 20.51 -1.99
C ALA A 80 -11.07 21.95 -2.13
N LEU A 81 -10.25 22.22 -3.13
CA LEU A 81 -9.73 23.56 -3.43
C LEU A 81 -10.84 24.61 -3.68
N ILE A 82 -12.07 24.20 -4.06
CA ILE A 82 -13.26 25.07 -4.03
C ILE A 82 -14.51 24.34 -3.53
N GLY A 83 -15.55 25.11 -3.19
CA GLY A 83 -16.80 24.62 -2.61
C GLY A 83 -17.92 24.24 -3.59
N TYR A 84 -17.65 23.84 -4.84
CA TYR A 84 -18.73 23.58 -5.82
C TYR A 84 -19.67 22.41 -5.41
N HIS A 85 -19.14 21.40 -4.71
CA HIS A 85 -19.93 20.28 -4.19
C HIS A 85 -20.36 20.44 -2.72
N THR A 86 -20.22 21.62 -2.12
CA THR A 86 -20.41 21.80 -0.66
C THR A 86 -21.72 21.18 -0.16
N GLY A 87 -21.64 20.36 0.88
CA GLY A 87 -22.78 19.65 1.48
C GLY A 87 -23.23 18.38 0.76
N LYS A 88 -22.63 17.99 -0.37
CA LYS A 88 -22.95 16.72 -1.05
C LYS A 88 -22.22 15.54 -0.40
N SER A 89 -22.83 14.36 -0.47
CA SER A 89 -22.18 13.08 -0.15
C SER A 89 -21.10 12.73 -1.19
N PRO A 90 -20.12 11.86 -0.83
CA PRO A 90 -19.21 11.26 -1.79
C PRO A 90 -19.90 10.50 -2.93
N ASP A 91 -19.16 10.27 -4.01
CA ASP A 91 -19.61 9.57 -5.21
C ASP A 91 -20.06 8.15 -4.86
N SER A 92 -21.17 7.69 -5.44
CA SER A 92 -21.71 6.36 -5.16
C SER A 92 -20.72 5.23 -5.45
N ARG A 93 -19.80 5.42 -6.41
CA ARG A 93 -18.73 4.46 -6.73
C ARG A 93 -17.63 4.44 -5.67
N ALA A 94 -17.31 5.60 -5.08
CA ALA A 94 -16.42 5.69 -3.92
C ALA A 94 -17.04 5.01 -2.70
N MET A 95 -18.31 5.32 -2.41
CA MET A 95 -19.05 4.71 -1.30
C MET A 95 -19.24 3.19 -1.46
N SER A 96 -19.49 2.70 -2.68
CA SER A 96 -19.51 1.25 -2.96
C SER A 96 -18.15 0.65 -2.70
N THR A 97 -17.08 1.20 -3.28
CA THR A 97 -15.71 0.73 -3.09
C THR A 97 -15.35 0.61 -1.61
N LEU A 98 -15.66 1.63 -0.79
CA LEU A 98 -15.43 1.61 0.65
C LEU A 98 -16.24 0.51 1.36
N LYS A 99 -17.53 0.39 1.05
CA LYS A 99 -18.42 -0.65 1.61
C LYS A 99 -17.95 -2.06 1.26
N ASP A 100 -17.55 -2.28 0.01
CA ASP A 100 -17.05 -3.55 -0.53
C ASP A 100 -15.70 -3.94 0.10
N LYS A 101 -14.88 -2.95 0.48
CA LYS A 101 -13.64 -3.13 1.25
C LYS A 101 -13.85 -3.04 2.78
N GLY A 102 -15.10 -3.12 3.25
CA GLY A 102 -15.48 -3.26 4.65
C GLY A 102 -15.62 -1.97 5.47
N ILE A 103 -15.36 -0.79 4.89
CA ILE A 103 -15.53 0.52 5.55
C ILE A 103 -16.99 0.97 5.35
N LYS A 104 -17.86 0.57 6.29
CA LYS A 104 -19.32 0.71 6.16
C LYS A 104 -19.92 1.97 6.82
N ASN A 105 -19.21 2.56 7.78
CA ASN A 105 -19.71 3.65 8.62
C ASN A 105 -19.13 5.02 8.21
N TYR A 106 -18.46 5.12 7.07
CA TYR A 106 -17.95 6.39 6.56
C TYR A 106 -19.09 7.29 6.09
N SER A 107 -19.07 8.55 6.51
CA SER A 107 -20.00 9.58 6.10
C SER A 107 -19.26 10.90 6.04
N HIS A 108 -19.33 11.58 4.91
CA HIS A 108 -18.68 12.86 4.71
C HIS A 108 -19.60 13.84 3.99
N ARG A 109 -19.31 15.13 4.14
CA ARG A 109 -19.99 16.23 3.45
C ARG A 109 -18.92 17.10 2.84
N ALA A 110 -18.83 17.05 1.52
CA ALA A 110 -17.89 17.82 0.73
C ALA A 110 -17.83 19.28 1.21
N ARG A 111 -16.63 19.83 1.35
CA ARG A 111 -16.41 21.22 1.78
C ARG A 111 -15.21 21.84 1.06
N PRO A 112 -15.14 23.17 0.92
CA PRO A 112 -13.90 23.83 0.50
C PRO A 112 -12.82 23.74 1.58
N ILE A 113 -11.56 23.80 1.17
CA ILE A 113 -10.44 24.19 2.03
C ILE A 113 -10.56 25.68 2.36
N THR A 114 -10.21 26.01 3.59
CA THR A 114 -10.22 27.34 4.18
C THR A 114 -8.80 27.75 4.58
N LYS A 115 -8.57 29.02 4.87
CA LYS A 115 -7.29 29.47 5.44
C LYS A 115 -7.06 28.88 6.83
N ASP A 116 -8.12 28.58 7.57
CA ASP A 116 -8.05 28.01 8.91
C ASP A 116 -7.60 26.55 8.88
N ASP A 117 -7.92 25.80 7.81
CA ASP A 117 -7.38 24.44 7.62
C ASP A 117 -5.84 24.43 7.61
N PHE A 118 -5.20 25.43 6.99
CA PHE A 118 -3.74 25.60 6.98
C PHE A 118 -3.14 25.98 8.35
N ASN A 119 -3.97 26.36 9.32
CA ASN A 119 -3.57 26.69 10.69
C ASN A 119 -4.00 25.63 11.70
N LYS A 120 -5.06 24.87 11.41
CA LYS A 120 -5.55 23.73 12.19
C LYS A 120 -4.67 22.50 11.95
N TYR A 121 -4.57 22.10 10.68
CA TYR A 121 -3.90 20.87 10.26
C TYR A 121 -2.38 21.05 10.16
N ASP A 122 -1.63 20.06 10.64
CA ASP A 122 -0.17 19.98 10.57
C ASP A 122 0.31 19.52 9.19
N TRP A 123 -0.53 18.76 8.48
CA TRP A 123 -0.30 18.30 7.12
C TRP A 123 -1.57 18.39 6.28
N ILE A 124 -1.37 18.75 5.01
CA ILE A 124 -2.39 18.82 3.97
C ILE A 124 -1.86 18.06 2.74
N PHE A 125 -2.47 16.92 2.44
CA PHE A 125 -2.03 16.06 1.34
C PHE A 125 -2.79 16.31 0.05
N GLY A 126 -2.06 16.62 -1.03
CA GLY A 126 -2.55 16.63 -2.41
C GLY A 126 -2.39 15.26 -3.09
N MET A 127 -3.16 15.00 -4.14
CA MET A 127 -3.15 13.74 -4.90
C MET A 127 -2.27 13.78 -6.17
N ASP A 128 -1.83 14.97 -6.57
CA ASP A 128 -1.06 15.25 -7.80
C ASP A 128 -0.49 16.69 -7.79
N ASP A 129 0.40 17.02 -8.72
CA ASP A 129 1.19 18.27 -8.72
C ASP A 129 0.38 19.56 -8.83
N ASP A 130 -0.77 19.53 -9.49
CA ASP A 130 -1.68 20.67 -9.58
C ASP A 130 -2.38 20.92 -8.23
N ASN A 131 -2.63 19.88 -7.43
CA ASN A 131 -3.10 20.05 -6.04
C ASN A 131 -2.05 20.85 -5.27
N ILE A 132 -0.80 20.42 -5.34
CA ILE A 132 0.33 21.04 -4.62
C ILE A 132 0.53 22.47 -5.06
N SER A 133 0.44 22.75 -6.35
CA SER A 133 0.54 24.09 -6.92
C SER A 133 -0.54 25.04 -6.37
N GLU A 134 -1.80 24.61 -6.35
CA GLU A 134 -2.90 25.44 -5.83
C GLU A 134 -2.90 25.50 -4.29
N LEU A 135 -2.58 24.41 -3.58
CA LEU A 135 -2.42 24.40 -2.12
C LEU A 135 -1.33 25.36 -1.68
N ASN A 136 -0.18 25.38 -2.35
CA ASN A 136 0.89 26.35 -2.08
C ASN A 136 0.48 27.79 -2.44
N ARG A 137 -0.37 27.99 -3.45
CA ARG A 137 -0.95 29.31 -3.78
C ARG A 137 -1.96 29.80 -2.73
N LEU A 138 -2.69 28.88 -2.10
CA LEU A 138 -3.69 29.17 -1.06
C LEU A 138 -3.09 29.27 0.35
N LYS A 139 -1.94 28.62 0.60
CA LYS A 139 -1.27 28.55 1.90
C LYS A 139 -0.96 29.96 2.43
N PRO A 140 -1.52 30.36 3.58
CA PRO A 140 -1.16 31.62 4.22
C PRO A 140 0.33 31.67 4.62
N SER A 141 0.95 32.84 4.51
CA SER A 141 2.28 33.06 5.11
C SER A 141 2.22 32.81 6.62
N GLY A 142 3.22 32.09 7.16
CA GLY A 142 3.24 31.67 8.56
C GLY A 142 2.44 30.42 8.92
N SER A 143 1.71 29.80 7.98
CA SER A 143 0.99 28.54 8.21
C SER A 143 1.93 27.39 8.59
N LYS A 144 1.56 26.64 9.64
CA LYS A 144 2.27 25.42 10.10
C LYS A 144 2.14 24.23 9.14
N ALA A 145 1.06 24.17 8.36
CA ALA A 145 0.71 23.01 7.54
C ALA A 145 1.78 22.68 6.49
N LYS A 146 2.26 21.43 6.45
CA LYS A 146 3.09 20.91 5.37
C LYS A 146 2.20 20.44 4.21
N VAL A 147 2.55 20.87 3.00
CA VAL A 147 1.83 20.54 1.76
C VAL A 147 2.65 19.54 0.97
N GLU A 148 2.15 18.31 0.83
CA GLU A 148 2.89 17.18 0.24
C GLU A 148 1.97 16.27 -0.58
N LEU A 149 2.55 15.45 -1.47
CA LEU A 149 1.79 14.47 -2.28
C LEU A 149 1.50 13.21 -1.47
N LEU A 150 0.24 12.78 -1.38
CA LEU A 150 -0.13 11.53 -0.72
C LEU A 150 0.58 10.32 -1.37
N GLY A 151 0.61 10.27 -2.71
CA GLY A 151 1.33 9.23 -3.45
C GLY A 151 2.86 9.28 -3.31
N SER A 152 3.46 10.35 -2.75
CA SER A 152 4.89 10.32 -2.38
C SER A 152 5.20 9.39 -1.19
N TYR A 153 4.14 8.89 -0.55
CA TYR A 153 4.15 7.83 0.46
C TYR A 153 3.69 6.48 -0.11
N ASP A 154 3.40 6.38 -1.41
CA ASP A 154 3.02 5.11 -2.04
C ASP A 154 4.27 4.22 -2.25
N PRO A 155 4.28 2.98 -1.71
CA PRO A 155 5.32 1.98 -1.98
C PRO A 155 5.62 1.74 -3.46
N SER A 156 4.58 1.80 -4.28
CA SER A 156 4.61 1.53 -5.70
C SER A 156 5.49 2.54 -6.46
N GLY A 157 5.69 3.74 -5.87
CA GLY A 157 6.25 4.88 -6.58
C GLY A 157 5.26 5.58 -7.51
N GLU A 158 3.98 5.18 -7.51
CA GLU A 158 2.90 5.89 -8.21
C GLU A 158 2.52 7.15 -7.42
N ILE A 159 3.35 8.19 -7.59
CA ILE A 159 3.23 9.50 -6.92
C ILE A 159 1.85 10.17 -7.16
N ILE A 160 1.22 9.86 -8.29
CA ILE A 160 -0.01 10.48 -8.78
C ILE A 160 -1.20 9.53 -8.58
N ILE A 161 -2.08 9.87 -7.64
CA ILE A 161 -3.34 9.15 -7.42
C ILE A 161 -4.33 9.69 -8.45
N ARG A 162 -4.46 9.05 -9.63
CA ARG A 162 -5.31 9.50 -10.75
C ARG A 162 -6.78 9.69 -10.35
N ASP A 163 -7.44 10.74 -10.87
CA ASP A 163 -8.89 10.91 -10.73
C ASP A 163 -9.71 9.83 -11.48
N PRO A 164 -10.60 9.10 -10.79
CA PRO A 164 -11.50 8.14 -11.42
C PRO A 164 -12.87 8.73 -11.77
N TYR A 165 -13.14 10.02 -11.52
CA TYR A 165 -14.48 10.61 -11.68
C TYR A 165 -15.10 10.36 -13.07
N TYR A 166 -14.28 10.47 -14.12
CA TYR A 166 -14.67 10.29 -15.52
C TYR A 166 -14.66 8.82 -16.00
N ASP A 167 -14.26 7.87 -15.16
CA ASP A 167 -14.26 6.45 -15.52
C ASP A 167 -15.71 5.96 -15.66
N SER A 168 -15.99 5.16 -16.69
CA SER A 168 -17.33 4.60 -16.94
C SER A 168 -17.75 3.52 -15.93
N ASN A 169 -16.84 3.10 -15.05
CA ASN A 169 -17.03 2.06 -14.05
C ASN A 169 -16.26 2.38 -12.75
N SER A 170 -16.28 1.46 -11.78
CA SER A 170 -15.63 1.66 -10.48
C SER A 170 -14.12 1.31 -10.45
N ALA A 171 -13.49 0.92 -11.55
CA ALA A 171 -12.13 0.39 -11.54
C ALA A 171 -11.10 1.40 -11.02
N GLY A 172 -11.16 2.66 -11.44
CA GLY A 172 -10.27 3.69 -10.90
C GLY A 172 -10.55 4.04 -9.43
N PHE A 173 -11.77 3.87 -8.94
CA PHE A 173 -12.10 4.04 -7.51
C PHE A 173 -11.47 2.90 -6.68
N VAL A 174 -11.54 1.67 -7.17
CA VAL A 174 -10.83 0.52 -6.59
C VAL A 174 -9.33 0.74 -6.63
N LYS A 175 -8.76 1.27 -7.73
CA LYS A 175 -7.33 1.60 -7.81
C LYS A 175 -6.92 2.65 -6.78
N ALA A 176 -7.71 3.72 -6.60
CA ALA A 176 -7.43 4.75 -5.61
C ALA A 176 -7.47 4.22 -4.16
N TYR A 177 -8.34 3.24 -3.86
CA TYR A 177 -8.30 2.51 -2.58
C TYR A 177 -7.04 1.62 -2.48
N GLU A 178 -6.66 0.96 -3.58
CA GLU A 178 -5.57 0.01 -3.62
C GLU A 178 -4.16 0.61 -3.54
N GLN A 179 -4.01 1.90 -3.89
CA GLN A 179 -2.80 2.69 -3.60
C GLN A 179 -2.60 2.93 -2.09
N CYS A 180 -3.60 2.62 -1.25
CA CYS A 180 -3.46 2.64 0.21
C CYS A 180 -3.09 1.26 0.81
N LYS A 181 -2.93 0.19 0.02
CA LYS A 181 -2.58 -1.15 0.52
C LYS A 181 -1.07 -1.37 0.69
N LYS A 182 -0.70 -2.23 1.65
CA LYS A 182 0.64 -2.82 1.77
C LYS A 182 0.74 -4.09 0.92
N ARG A 183 1.59 -4.08 -0.10
CA ARG A 183 1.83 -5.17 -1.06
C ARG A 183 3.21 -5.79 -0.84
N VAL A 184 3.27 -7.13 -0.78
CA VAL A 184 4.50 -7.92 -0.56
C VAL A 184 4.70 -8.91 -1.70
N LEU A 185 5.92 -9.02 -2.24
CA LEU A 185 6.28 -10.02 -3.23
C LEU A 185 7.31 -11.01 -2.66
N MET A 186 6.99 -12.30 -2.71
CA MET A 186 7.92 -13.36 -2.37
C MET A 186 8.68 -13.81 -3.62
N VAL A 187 10.02 -13.85 -3.59
CA VAL A 187 10.85 -14.17 -4.77
C VAL A 187 11.86 -15.26 -4.47
N CYS A 188 11.88 -16.31 -5.29
CA CYS A 188 12.96 -17.30 -5.33
C CYS A 188 13.41 -17.54 -6.78
N LEU A 189 14.26 -18.55 -7.02
CA LEU A 189 14.77 -18.83 -8.36
C LEU A 189 13.66 -19.22 -9.36
N GLY A 190 12.86 -20.25 -9.04
CA GLY A 190 11.92 -20.88 -9.97
C GLY A 190 10.42 -20.70 -9.68
N ASN A 191 10.05 -20.08 -8.55
CA ASN A 191 8.65 -19.83 -8.13
C ASN A 191 7.74 -21.06 -8.02
N THR A 192 8.31 -22.22 -7.67
CA THR A 192 7.56 -23.46 -7.41
C THR A 192 7.66 -23.93 -5.95
N CYS A 193 8.80 -23.71 -5.30
CA CYS A 193 9.07 -24.21 -3.94
C CYS A 193 8.93 -23.12 -2.86
N ARG A 194 9.96 -22.27 -2.70
CA ARG A 194 10.11 -21.39 -1.53
C ARG A 194 9.17 -20.19 -1.51
N SER A 195 9.15 -19.39 -2.59
CA SER A 195 8.34 -18.17 -2.62
C SER A 195 6.84 -18.43 -2.62
N THR A 196 6.41 -19.57 -3.17
CA THR A 196 5.03 -20.04 -3.14
C THR A 196 4.60 -20.49 -1.74
N MET A 197 5.45 -21.23 -1.00
CA MET A 197 5.19 -21.50 0.42
C MET A 197 5.12 -20.21 1.24
N ALA A 198 6.06 -19.28 1.04
CA ALA A 198 6.06 -18.00 1.76
C ALA A 198 4.81 -17.16 1.48
N GLU A 199 4.35 -17.10 0.23
CA GLU A 199 3.08 -16.43 -0.14
C GLU A 199 1.88 -17.10 0.54
N ALA A 200 1.77 -18.43 0.47
CA ALA A 200 0.69 -19.18 1.08
C ALA A 200 0.61 -18.98 2.61
N ILE A 201 1.76 -19.00 3.29
CA ILE A 201 1.88 -18.74 4.74
C ILE A 201 1.47 -17.30 5.06
N PHE A 202 1.94 -16.32 4.28
CA PHE A 202 1.60 -14.91 4.50
C PHE A 202 0.10 -14.66 4.30
N ASP A 203 -0.50 -15.24 3.25
CA ASP A 203 -1.93 -15.08 2.97
C ASP A 203 -2.81 -15.69 4.07
N ASP A 204 -2.41 -16.86 4.59
CA ASP A 204 -3.04 -17.52 5.73
C ASP A 204 -2.99 -16.64 7.00
N TYR A 205 -1.84 -16.05 7.34
CA TYR A 205 -1.73 -15.12 8.46
C TYR A 205 -2.61 -13.88 8.28
N ILE A 206 -2.52 -13.17 7.15
CA ILE A 206 -3.33 -11.95 6.95
C ILE A 206 -4.83 -12.27 6.85
N THR A 207 -5.21 -13.48 6.46
CA THR A 207 -6.60 -13.95 6.53
C THR A 207 -7.03 -14.16 7.98
N LYS A 208 -6.26 -14.94 8.77
CA LYS A 208 -6.53 -15.22 10.19
C LYS A 208 -6.53 -13.96 11.07
N MET A 209 -5.74 -12.95 10.71
CA MET A 209 -5.65 -11.67 11.41
C MET A 209 -6.68 -10.62 10.93
N GLY A 210 -7.53 -10.92 9.92
CA GLY A 210 -8.51 -9.97 9.39
C GLY A 210 -7.92 -8.81 8.57
N LEU A 211 -6.71 -8.99 8.04
CA LEU A 211 -5.86 -7.97 7.42
C LEU A 211 -5.93 -7.90 5.88
N LYS A 212 -6.68 -8.79 5.22
CA LYS A 212 -6.81 -8.89 3.74
C LYS A 212 -7.29 -7.59 3.03
N ASN A 213 -7.91 -6.66 3.77
CA ASN A 213 -8.30 -5.36 3.23
C ASN A 213 -7.12 -4.38 3.15
N ASN A 214 -6.10 -4.54 3.99
CA ASN A 214 -4.97 -3.63 4.13
C ASN A 214 -3.66 -4.21 3.56
N TRP A 215 -3.59 -5.54 3.45
CA TRP A 215 -2.43 -6.27 2.94
C TRP A 215 -2.77 -7.09 1.69
N GLU A 216 -1.75 -7.31 0.87
CA GLU A 216 -1.76 -8.17 -0.31
C GLU A 216 -0.39 -8.82 -0.44
N VAL A 217 -0.36 -10.10 -0.83
CA VAL A 217 0.87 -10.84 -1.06
C VAL A 217 0.79 -11.58 -2.38
N ASN A 218 1.89 -11.57 -3.13
CA ASN A 218 2.07 -12.36 -4.34
C ASN A 218 3.41 -13.13 -4.29
N SER A 219 3.63 -14.06 -5.21
CA SER A 219 4.97 -14.61 -5.48
C SER A 219 5.39 -14.53 -6.95
N ALA A 220 6.72 -14.55 -7.16
CA ALA A 220 7.37 -14.58 -8.47
C ALA A 220 8.71 -15.32 -8.44
N GLY A 221 9.31 -15.50 -9.62
CA GLY A 221 10.58 -16.18 -9.85
C GLY A 221 11.56 -15.33 -10.65
N LEU A 222 12.86 -15.50 -10.39
CA LEU A 222 13.94 -14.84 -11.13
C LEU A 222 14.20 -15.44 -12.52
N ARG A 223 13.69 -16.65 -12.76
CA ARG A 223 13.83 -17.38 -14.03
C ARG A 223 12.49 -18.00 -14.44
N GLY A 224 12.25 -18.06 -15.74
CA GLY A 224 11.01 -18.58 -16.34
C GLY A 224 10.95 -20.09 -16.53
N TYR A 225 11.87 -20.88 -15.96
CA TYR A 225 11.96 -22.33 -16.17
C TYR A 225 10.65 -23.08 -15.89
N HIS A 226 9.84 -22.57 -14.97
CA HIS A 226 8.58 -23.17 -14.54
C HIS A 226 7.35 -22.30 -14.86
N ALA A 227 7.45 -21.30 -15.73
CA ALA A 227 6.33 -20.39 -16.00
C ALA A 227 5.04 -21.15 -16.39
N GLY A 228 3.92 -20.86 -15.71
CA GLY A 228 2.63 -21.54 -15.89
C GLY A 228 2.48 -22.90 -15.17
N GLN A 229 3.53 -23.42 -14.52
CA GLN A 229 3.46 -24.62 -13.70
C GLN A 229 2.83 -24.32 -12.33
N THR A 230 2.31 -25.35 -11.67
CA THR A 230 1.88 -25.28 -10.27
C THR A 230 3.09 -25.28 -9.32
N PRO A 231 2.91 -24.94 -8.03
CA PRO A 231 3.92 -25.20 -7.01
C PRO A 231 4.35 -26.67 -6.98
N ASP A 232 5.55 -26.92 -6.45
CA ASP A 232 6.09 -28.27 -6.28
C ASP A 232 5.18 -29.09 -5.33
N GLU A 233 4.91 -30.35 -5.66
CA GLU A 233 4.00 -31.18 -4.87
C GLU A 233 4.51 -31.37 -3.43
N ARG A 234 5.83 -31.37 -3.19
CA ARG A 234 6.42 -31.43 -1.84
C ARG A 234 6.14 -30.17 -1.03
N ALA A 235 6.10 -29.00 -1.68
CA ALA A 235 5.66 -27.75 -1.07
C ALA A 235 4.16 -27.80 -0.76
N LEU A 236 3.31 -28.27 -1.68
CA LEU A 236 1.87 -28.42 -1.47
C LEU A 236 1.53 -29.44 -0.37
N VAL A 237 2.25 -30.57 -0.28
CA VAL A 237 2.15 -31.53 0.83
C VAL A 237 2.53 -30.86 2.16
N THR A 238 3.62 -30.09 2.18
CA THR A 238 4.09 -29.38 3.39
C THR A 238 3.06 -28.34 3.87
N LEU A 239 2.47 -27.56 2.95
CA LEU A 239 1.41 -26.58 3.24
C LEU A 239 0.13 -27.26 3.77
N ARG A 240 -0.35 -28.31 3.09
CA ARG A 240 -1.53 -29.09 3.52
C ARG A 240 -1.32 -29.71 4.91
N GLY A 241 -0.11 -30.22 5.19
CA GLY A 241 0.27 -30.74 6.51
C GLY A 241 0.28 -29.70 7.65
N ARG A 242 0.25 -28.39 7.34
CA ARG A 242 0.04 -27.29 8.31
C ARG A 242 -1.34 -26.63 8.20
N GLY A 243 -2.29 -27.25 7.50
CA GLY A 243 -3.68 -26.76 7.38
C GLY A 243 -3.91 -25.71 6.28
N ILE A 244 -2.88 -25.33 5.51
CA ILE A 244 -3.02 -24.43 4.36
C ILE A 244 -3.41 -25.27 3.14
N VAL A 245 -4.70 -25.56 3.03
CA VAL A 245 -5.25 -26.52 2.04
C VAL A 245 -5.78 -25.88 0.75
N ASN A 246 -6.14 -24.59 0.79
CA ASN A 246 -6.77 -23.87 -0.32
C ASN A 246 -5.79 -22.91 -1.03
N TYR A 247 -4.54 -23.33 -1.22
CA TYR A 247 -3.53 -22.55 -1.94
C TYR A 247 -3.39 -23.05 -3.40
N SER A 248 -3.46 -22.11 -4.34
CA SER A 248 -3.24 -22.36 -5.77
C SER A 248 -2.46 -21.19 -6.34
N HIS A 249 -1.41 -21.48 -7.09
CA HIS A 249 -0.58 -20.50 -7.77
C HIS A 249 -0.16 -20.99 -9.15
N LYS A 250 0.24 -20.06 -10.00
CA LYS A 250 0.88 -20.34 -11.29
C LYS A 250 2.20 -19.60 -11.35
N ALA A 251 3.28 -20.37 -11.35
CA ALA A 251 4.64 -19.85 -11.32
C ALA A 251 4.84 -18.82 -12.45
N ARG A 252 5.43 -17.68 -12.11
CA ARG A 252 5.63 -16.55 -13.04
C ARG A 252 7.01 -15.93 -12.86
N VAL A 253 7.46 -15.22 -13.88
CA VAL A 253 8.70 -14.42 -13.79
C VAL A 253 8.38 -13.07 -13.14
N ILE A 254 9.33 -12.54 -12.36
CA ILE A 254 9.29 -11.16 -11.90
C ILE A 254 9.44 -10.19 -13.08
N THR A 255 8.73 -9.08 -13.03
CA THR A 255 8.70 -8.04 -14.05
C THR A 255 9.21 -6.71 -13.47
N LYS A 256 9.54 -5.73 -14.32
CA LYS A 256 9.83 -4.36 -13.83
C LYS A 256 8.66 -3.74 -13.07
N ASN A 257 7.41 -4.09 -13.44
CA ASN A 257 6.22 -3.59 -12.77
C ASN A 257 6.12 -4.08 -11.32
N ASP A 258 6.65 -5.25 -10.99
CA ASP A 258 6.66 -5.75 -9.61
C ASP A 258 7.42 -4.82 -8.66
N PHE A 259 8.52 -4.23 -9.13
CA PHE A 259 9.31 -3.21 -8.42
C PHE A 259 8.59 -1.86 -8.30
N TYR A 260 7.53 -1.65 -9.08
CA TYR A 260 6.65 -0.49 -9.01
C TYR A 260 5.27 -0.82 -8.42
N SER A 261 5.10 -1.99 -7.79
CA SER A 261 3.80 -2.37 -7.23
C SER A 261 3.89 -3.06 -5.88
N HIS A 262 5.08 -3.20 -5.29
CA HIS A 262 5.25 -3.85 -3.98
C HIS A 262 6.12 -2.99 -3.05
N ASN A 263 5.68 -2.85 -1.79
CA ASN A 263 6.44 -2.22 -0.71
C ASN A 263 7.73 -3.00 -0.40
N TRP A 264 7.58 -4.33 -0.34
CA TRP A 264 8.61 -5.29 0.04
C TRP A 264 8.71 -6.37 -1.03
N ILE A 265 9.93 -6.69 -1.44
CA ILE A 265 10.27 -7.82 -2.28
C ILE A 265 11.25 -8.67 -1.49
N PHE A 266 10.79 -9.82 -1.02
CA PHE A 266 11.58 -10.71 -0.18
C PHE A 266 12.30 -11.77 -1.01
N GLY A 267 13.64 -11.76 -0.96
CA GLY A 267 14.47 -12.87 -1.42
C GLY A 267 14.53 -13.99 -0.36
N MET A 268 14.63 -15.24 -0.81
CA MET A 268 14.77 -16.40 0.09
C MET A 268 16.24 -16.66 0.46
N ASP A 269 17.16 -16.32 -0.43
CA ASP A 269 18.61 -16.50 -0.28
C ASP A 269 19.39 -15.29 -0.83
N GLN A 270 20.71 -15.24 -0.57
CA GLN A 270 21.59 -14.15 -0.99
C GLN A 270 21.66 -14.00 -2.52
N TYR A 271 21.63 -15.11 -3.28
CA TYR A 271 21.59 -15.06 -4.74
C TYR A 271 20.32 -14.35 -5.22
N ASN A 272 19.18 -14.54 -4.54
CA ASN A 272 17.93 -13.86 -4.91
C ASN A 272 18.08 -12.34 -4.75
N ILE A 273 18.65 -11.87 -3.65
CA ILE A 273 18.92 -10.44 -3.41
C ILE A 273 19.83 -9.87 -4.48
N GLU A 274 20.96 -10.52 -4.76
CA GLU A 274 21.90 -10.07 -5.79
C GLU A 274 21.29 -9.97 -7.18
N GLN A 275 20.39 -10.89 -7.55
CA GLN A 275 19.69 -10.80 -8.84
C GLN A 275 18.61 -9.71 -8.82
N LEU A 276 17.90 -9.52 -7.70
CA LEU A 276 16.87 -8.49 -7.53
C LEU A 276 17.47 -7.08 -7.64
N GLU A 277 18.57 -6.80 -6.94
CA GLU A 277 19.25 -5.49 -7.02
C GLU A 277 19.80 -5.21 -8.42
N LYS A 278 20.29 -6.23 -9.15
CA LYS A 278 20.75 -6.09 -10.55
C LYS A 278 19.65 -5.73 -11.54
N ILE A 279 18.38 -6.02 -11.24
CA ILE A 279 17.24 -5.75 -12.13
C ILE A 279 16.29 -4.65 -11.60
N LYS A 280 16.56 -4.13 -10.40
CA LYS A 280 15.79 -3.05 -9.78
C LYS A 280 15.89 -1.76 -10.61
N PRO A 281 14.78 -1.13 -11.00
CA PRO A 281 14.82 0.19 -11.61
C PRO A 281 15.24 1.27 -10.59
N GLU A 282 16.04 2.26 -11.02
CA GLU A 282 16.53 3.34 -10.13
C GLU A 282 15.41 4.13 -9.43
N CYS A 283 14.27 4.29 -10.09
CA CYS A 283 13.09 4.97 -9.54
C CYS A 283 12.16 4.06 -8.69
N SER A 284 12.55 2.81 -8.41
CA SER A 284 11.77 1.90 -7.57
C SER A 284 12.00 2.18 -6.08
N ASN A 285 10.90 2.46 -5.37
CA ASN A 285 10.88 2.57 -3.90
C ASN A 285 10.77 1.20 -3.19
N ALA A 286 10.70 0.09 -3.94
CA ALA A 286 10.57 -1.25 -3.36
C ALA A 286 11.78 -1.60 -2.49
N LYS A 287 11.51 -2.11 -1.29
CA LYS A 287 12.52 -2.67 -0.40
C LYS A 287 12.89 -4.07 -0.87
N ILE A 288 14.17 -4.36 -0.99
CA ILE A 288 14.66 -5.72 -1.26
C ILE A 288 15.33 -6.19 0.03
N GLU A 289 14.80 -7.24 0.63
CA GLU A 289 15.19 -7.73 1.96
C GLU A 289 15.19 -9.28 1.94
N LEU A 290 16.00 -9.92 2.79
CA LEU A 290 15.93 -11.37 2.98
C LEU A 290 14.74 -11.72 3.88
N LEU A 291 13.88 -12.66 3.48
CA LEU A 291 12.75 -13.08 4.34
C LEU A 291 13.26 -13.59 5.70
N GLY A 292 14.34 -14.38 5.70
CA GLY A 292 14.96 -14.89 6.92
C GLY A 292 15.56 -13.81 7.84
N SER A 293 15.76 -12.56 7.38
CA SER A 293 16.20 -11.47 8.26
C SER A 293 15.19 -11.13 9.37
N TYR A 294 13.92 -11.54 9.20
CA TYR A 294 12.87 -11.43 10.22
C TYR A 294 12.76 -12.67 11.11
N ASN A 295 13.59 -13.71 10.93
CA ASN A 295 13.55 -14.89 11.78
C ASN A 295 14.17 -14.58 13.15
N PRO A 296 13.42 -14.65 14.27
CA PRO A 296 13.95 -14.36 15.60
C PRO A 296 15.06 -15.32 16.05
N ASN A 297 15.19 -16.49 15.41
CA ASN A 297 16.23 -17.48 15.71
C ASN A 297 17.57 -17.17 15.01
N GLY A 298 17.62 -16.19 14.11
CA GLY A 298 18.83 -15.81 13.38
C GLY A 298 19.13 -16.61 12.10
N ASP A 299 18.32 -17.60 11.72
CA ASP A 299 18.50 -18.29 10.43
C ASP A 299 18.01 -17.40 9.27
N ILE A 300 18.94 -16.64 8.69
CA ILE A 300 18.67 -15.63 7.66
C ILE A 300 18.43 -16.23 6.25
N ILE A 301 18.99 -17.41 5.96
CA ILE A 301 18.93 -18.03 4.64
C ILE A 301 17.91 -19.17 4.62
N ILE A 302 16.96 -19.09 3.69
CA ILE A 302 15.98 -20.12 3.39
C ILE A 302 16.51 -20.93 2.21
N GLU A 303 17.28 -21.97 2.53
CA GLU A 303 17.94 -22.89 1.58
C GLU A 303 16.97 -23.46 0.55
N ASP A 304 17.42 -23.65 -0.70
CA ASP A 304 16.57 -24.22 -1.76
C ASP A 304 16.33 -25.72 -1.53
N PRO A 305 15.10 -26.16 -1.25
CA PRO A 305 14.81 -27.56 -1.00
C PRO A 305 14.62 -28.35 -2.30
N PHE A 306 14.68 -27.72 -3.48
CA PHE A 306 14.47 -28.39 -4.76
C PHE A 306 15.37 -29.64 -4.98
N PRO A 307 16.68 -29.64 -4.61
CA PRO A 307 17.55 -30.81 -4.75
C PRO A 307 17.25 -31.98 -3.79
N ASP A 308 16.48 -31.76 -2.72
CA ASP A 308 16.20 -32.79 -1.73
C ASP A 308 15.32 -33.90 -2.31
N LYS A 309 15.64 -35.16 -2.01
CA LYS A 309 14.83 -36.31 -2.44
C LYS A 309 13.56 -36.52 -1.60
N ASP A 310 13.45 -35.84 -0.47
CA ASP A 310 12.34 -35.94 0.48
C ASP A 310 11.82 -34.55 0.90
N CYS A 311 10.91 -34.50 1.88
CA CYS A 311 10.27 -33.25 2.29
C CYS A 311 11.03 -32.49 3.41
N ARG A 312 12.21 -32.93 3.87
CA ARG A 312 12.89 -32.30 5.03
C ARG A 312 13.29 -30.85 4.77
N GLY A 313 13.90 -30.55 3.62
CA GLY A 313 14.19 -29.16 3.23
C GLY A 313 12.93 -28.32 3.07
N PHE A 314 11.84 -28.89 2.54
CA PHE A 314 10.55 -28.19 2.41
C PHE A 314 9.95 -27.84 3.77
N VAL A 315 10.03 -28.76 4.74
CA VAL A 315 9.63 -28.56 6.14
C VAL A 315 10.47 -27.45 6.80
N LYS A 316 11.81 -27.51 6.67
CA LYS A 316 12.72 -26.48 7.19
C LYS A 316 12.42 -25.10 6.58
N ALA A 317 12.26 -25.03 5.26
CA ALA A 317 11.94 -23.80 4.55
C ALA A 317 10.56 -23.24 4.92
N PHE A 318 9.55 -24.09 5.15
CA PHE A 318 8.26 -23.67 5.71
C PHE A 318 8.44 -23.06 7.10
N GLU A 319 9.19 -23.71 7.99
CA GLU A 319 9.35 -23.28 9.38
C GLU A 319 10.09 -21.95 9.50
N GLN A 320 11.19 -21.78 8.75
CA GLN A 320 11.89 -20.50 8.63
C GLN A 320 10.97 -19.41 8.07
N SER A 321 10.27 -19.69 6.96
CA SER A 321 9.31 -18.74 6.37
C SER A 321 8.21 -18.35 7.36
N ASN A 322 7.65 -19.31 8.08
CA ASN A 322 6.58 -19.10 9.07
C ASN A 322 7.05 -18.24 10.26
N CYS A 323 8.23 -18.50 10.81
CA CYS A 323 8.82 -17.68 11.87
C CYS A 323 9.08 -16.24 11.40
N SER A 324 9.70 -16.08 10.22
CA SER A 324 9.94 -14.77 9.59
C SER A 324 8.66 -14.00 9.31
N ILE A 325 7.68 -14.61 8.66
CA ILE A 325 6.42 -13.97 8.26
C ILE A 325 5.62 -13.54 9.48
N LYS A 326 5.54 -14.41 10.51
CA LYS A 326 4.87 -14.07 11.77
C LYS A 326 5.52 -12.86 12.43
N ASN A 327 6.83 -12.86 12.62
CA ASN A 327 7.54 -11.74 13.24
C ASN A 327 7.45 -10.46 12.39
N PHE A 328 7.59 -10.57 11.06
CA PHE A 328 7.39 -9.46 10.14
C PHE A 328 5.99 -8.84 10.30
N LEU A 329 4.93 -9.67 10.30
CA LEU A 329 3.55 -9.21 10.47
C LEU A 329 3.29 -8.65 11.87
N GLU A 330 3.88 -9.20 12.93
CA GLU A 330 3.81 -8.63 14.28
C GLU A 330 4.47 -7.24 14.33
N LEU A 331 5.63 -7.06 13.69
CA LEU A 331 6.34 -5.78 13.59
C LEU A 331 5.65 -4.73 12.69
N HIS A 332 4.81 -5.16 11.74
CA HIS A 332 4.22 -4.30 10.70
C HIS A 332 2.69 -4.17 10.71
N SER A 333 2.00 -4.99 11.51
CA SER A 333 0.52 -5.03 11.58
C SER A 333 -0.05 -4.84 12.99
N LYS A 334 0.76 -4.92 14.05
CA LYS A 334 0.37 -4.45 15.39
C LYS A 334 1.04 -3.10 15.67
N LYS A 335 0.37 -1.99 15.34
CA LYS A 335 0.50 -0.67 16.00
C LYS A 335 -0.41 0.40 15.43
#